data_AF-A0A2E7HL53-F1
#
_entry.id   AF-A0A2E7HL53-F1
#
_cell.length_a   1.000
_cell.length_b   1.000
_cell.length_c   1.000
_cell.angle_alpha   90.00
_cell.angle_beta   90.00
_cell.angle_gamma   90.00
#
_symmetry.space_group_name_H-M   'P 1'
#
loop_
_entity.id
_entity.type
_entity.pdbx_description
1 polymer ?
#
loop_
_entity_poly.entity_id
_entity_poly.type
_entity_poly.pdbx_seq_one_letter_code
_entity_poly.pdbx_strand_id
1 'polypeptide(L)'
;MMSSVVAMNQGRMWQTEHDLRVDLAAAFRLADRFGWYQLVWNHITARCPDNPNHCLINPMSVRWDEMTASLLVKVDVEGNTIEVIDGEGLAPKTGFVIHSGVFEARTD
;
A
#
# COMPACT_ATOMS: atom_id res chain seq x y z
N MET A 1 -33.62 -1.44 -15.51
CA MET A 1 -32.46 -0.55 -15.73
C MET A 1 -31.21 -1.32 -15.34
N MET A 2 -30.45 -1.80 -16.32
CA MET A 2 -29.16 -2.44 -16.07
C MET A 2 -28.17 -1.36 -15.62
N SER A 3 -27.75 -1.44 -14.36
CA SER A 3 -26.63 -0.64 -13.85
C SER A 3 -25.39 -1.04 -14.64
N SER A 4 -24.86 -0.15 -15.48
CA SER A 4 -23.57 -0.38 -16.12
C SER A 4 -22.50 -0.33 -15.04
N VAL A 5 -22.06 -1.50 -14.59
CA VAL A 5 -20.74 -1.61 -13.97
C VAL A 5 -19.78 -1.16 -15.05
N VAL A 6 -19.18 0.03 -14.86
CA VAL A 6 -18.06 0.49 -15.67
C VAL A 6 -17.03 -0.62 -15.61
N ALA A 7 -16.79 -1.28 -16.74
CA ALA A 7 -15.72 -2.25 -16.85
C ALA A 7 -14.43 -1.50 -16.50
N MET A 8 -13.89 -1.74 -15.31
CA MET A 8 -12.55 -1.29 -14.97
C MET A 8 -11.62 -1.96 -15.97
N ASN A 9 -11.00 -1.13 -16.80
CA ASN A 9 -10.06 -1.55 -17.82
C ASN A 9 -9.00 -2.42 -17.13
N GLN A 10 -8.83 -3.67 -17.58
CA GLN A 10 -7.90 -4.67 -17.02
C GLN A 10 -6.41 -4.32 -17.26
N GLY A 11 -6.12 -3.07 -17.63
CA GLY A 11 -4.77 -2.53 -17.61
C GLY A 11 -4.33 -2.33 -16.16
N ARG A 12 -3.03 -2.49 -15.90
CA ARG A 12 -2.43 -2.19 -14.60
C ARG A 12 -2.87 -0.78 -14.19
N MET A 13 -3.64 -0.65 -13.09
CA MET A 13 -4.33 0.58 -12.71
C MET A 13 -3.37 1.77 -12.52
N TRP A 14 -2.13 1.47 -12.15
CA TRP A 14 -1.03 2.42 -12.05
C TRP A 14 0.02 2.15 -13.10
N GLN A 15 0.41 3.19 -13.84
CA GLN A 15 1.50 3.12 -14.81
C GLN A 15 2.87 3.26 -14.15
N THR A 16 2.94 3.92 -12.99
CA THR A 16 4.19 4.16 -12.25
C THR A 16 4.04 3.86 -10.77
N GLU A 17 5.16 3.55 -10.09
CA GLU A 17 5.18 3.43 -8.62
C GLU A 17 4.78 4.74 -7.94
N HIS A 18 5.12 5.89 -8.54
CA HIS A 18 4.75 7.20 -8.02
C HIS A 18 3.22 7.40 -7.95
N ASP A 19 2.50 7.07 -9.03
CA ASP A 19 1.04 7.18 -9.06
C ASP A 19 0.40 6.26 -8.00
N LEU A 20 0.94 5.04 -7.85
CA LEU A 20 0.51 4.12 -6.81
C LEU A 20 0.73 4.69 -5.41
N ARG A 21 1.89 5.31 -5.15
CA ARG A 21 2.19 5.94 -3.85
C ARG A 21 1.21 7.06 -3.51
N VAL A 22 0.84 7.88 -4.51
CA VAL A 22 -0.14 8.96 -4.34
C VAL A 22 -1.51 8.40 -3.96
N ASP A 23 -2.01 7.41 -4.70
CA ASP A 23 -3.31 6.80 -4.44
C ASP A 23 -3.35 6.04 -3.10
N LEU A 24 -2.28 5.32 -2.79
CA LEU A 24 -2.18 4.60 -1.52
C LEU A 24 -2.14 5.57 -0.33
N ALA A 25 -1.38 6.66 -0.42
CA ALA A 25 -1.40 7.70 0.61
C ALA A 25 -2.80 8.32 0.76
N ALA A 26 -3.51 8.56 -0.34
CA ALA A 26 -4.91 9.02 -0.30
C ALA A 26 -5.83 8.00 0.38
N ALA A 27 -5.64 6.70 0.16
CA ALA A 27 -6.40 5.64 0.83
C ALA A 27 -6.22 5.67 2.36
N PHE A 28 -4.98 5.86 2.84
CA PHE A 28 -4.72 6.05 4.28
C PHE A 28 -5.46 7.26 4.85
N ARG A 29 -5.40 8.41 4.16
CA ARG A 29 -6.07 9.65 4.59
C ARG A 29 -7.60 9.51 4.58
N LEU A 30 -8.16 8.81 3.61
CA LEU A 30 -9.59 8.50 3.57
C LEU A 30 -9.98 7.57 4.72
N ALA A 31 -9.19 6.53 4.97
CA ALA A 31 -9.49 5.59 6.03
C ALA A 31 -9.37 6.22 7.43
N ASP A 32 -8.44 7.15 7.64
CA ASP A 32 -8.41 8.01 8.83
C ASP A 32 -9.70 8.84 8.95
N ARG A 33 -10.10 9.53 7.87
CA ARG A 33 -11.35 10.33 7.83
C ARG A 33 -12.60 9.51 8.18
N PHE A 34 -12.62 8.22 7.86
CA PHE A 34 -13.71 7.30 8.18
C PHE A 34 -13.53 6.54 9.51
N GLY A 35 -12.42 6.75 10.22
CA GLY A 35 -12.14 6.10 11.51
C GLY A 35 -11.77 4.63 11.41
N TRP A 36 -11.22 4.17 10.28
CA TRP A 36 -10.84 2.78 10.03
C TRP A 36 -9.39 2.46 10.41
N TYR A 37 -8.76 3.31 11.22
CA TYR A 37 -7.37 3.17 11.64
C TYR A 37 -7.27 2.72 13.10
N GLN A 38 -6.17 2.05 13.45
CA GLN A 38 -5.81 1.70 14.82
C GLN A 38 -4.44 2.29 15.15
N LEU A 39 -4.39 3.62 15.33
CA LEU A 39 -3.13 4.36 15.46
C LEU A 39 -2.16 4.06 14.30
N VAL A 40 -1.14 3.24 14.56
CA VAL A 40 -0.10 2.84 13.60
C VAL A 40 -0.10 1.32 13.32
N TRP A 41 -1.03 0.57 13.92
CA TRP A 41 -0.95 -0.89 14.04
C TRP A 41 -1.56 -1.68 12.90
N ASN A 42 -2.49 -1.09 12.14
CA ASN A 42 -3.05 -1.73 10.96
C ASN A 42 -2.39 -1.19 9.68
N HIS A 43 -2.59 -1.91 8.57
CA HIS A 43 -1.86 -1.69 7.32
C HIS A 43 -2.79 -1.69 6.11
N ILE A 44 -2.44 -0.86 5.12
CA ILE A 44 -2.92 -0.97 3.74
C ILE A 44 -1.69 -1.20 2.88
N THR A 45 -1.75 -2.20 1.99
CA THR A 45 -0.65 -2.54 1.09
C THR A 45 -1.08 -2.51 -0.35
N ALA A 46 -0.13 -2.29 -1.26
CA ALA A 46 -0.36 -2.39 -2.69
C ALA A 46 0.86 -2.95 -3.41
N ARG A 47 0.65 -3.87 -4.36
CA ARG A 47 1.71 -4.44 -5.19
C ARG A 47 2.24 -3.42 -6.18
N CYS A 48 3.55 -3.30 -6.29
CA CYS A 48 4.17 -2.33 -7.18
C CYS A 48 3.97 -2.70 -8.66
N PRO A 49 3.80 -1.71 -9.55
CA PRO A 49 3.54 -1.97 -10.96
C PRO A 49 4.78 -2.36 -11.76
N ASP A 50 5.98 -2.06 -11.26
CA ASP A 50 7.27 -2.34 -11.87
C ASP A 50 7.78 -3.76 -11.54
N ASN A 51 7.49 -4.26 -10.34
CA ASN A 51 7.91 -5.59 -9.90
C ASN A 51 6.79 -6.28 -9.07
N PRO A 52 6.29 -7.45 -9.51
CA PRO A 52 5.22 -8.15 -8.81
C PRO A 52 5.63 -8.65 -7.42
N ASN A 53 6.93 -8.78 -7.13
CA ASN A 53 7.41 -9.22 -5.82
C ASN A 53 7.66 -8.06 -4.86
N HIS A 54 7.38 -6.82 -5.27
CA HIS A 54 7.50 -5.64 -4.42
C HIS A 54 6.12 -5.09 -4.06
N CYS A 55 6.01 -4.56 -2.85
CA CYS A 55 4.79 -3.93 -2.34
C CYS A 55 5.12 -2.65 -1.58
N LEU A 56 4.14 -1.76 -1.50
CA LEU A 56 4.18 -0.58 -0.64
C LEU A 56 3.37 -0.83 0.63
N ILE A 57 3.84 -0.29 1.76
CA ILE A 57 3.18 -0.34 3.08
C ILE A 57 3.46 0.95 3.87
N ASN A 58 2.62 1.28 4.85
CA ASN A 58 2.91 2.34 5.80
C ASN A 58 4.07 1.98 6.76
N PRO A 59 4.91 2.94 7.14
CA PRO A 59 5.87 2.76 8.22
C PRO A 59 5.16 2.74 9.59
N MET A 60 5.80 2.09 10.57
CA MET A 60 5.28 1.98 11.95
C MET A 60 5.28 3.29 12.75
N SER A 61 5.96 4.32 12.27
CA SER A 61 6.21 5.58 12.98
C SER A 61 5.24 6.70 12.61
N VAL A 62 4.34 6.50 11.64
CA VAL A 62 3.53 7.56 11.04
C VAL A 62 2.05 7.27 11.21
N ARG A 63 1.29 8.25 11.70
CA ARG A 63 -0.16 8.12 11.81
C ARG A 63 -0.83 8.19 10.43
N TRP A 64 -2.01 7.61 10.31
CA TRP A 64 -2.72 7.56 9.03
C TRP A 64 -3.11 8.97 8.52
N ASP A 65 -3.38 9.91 9.43
CA ASP A 65 -3.61 11.33 9.15
C ASP A 65 -2.33 12.11 8.78
N GLU A 66 -1.16 11.49 8.79
CA GLU A 66 0.12 12.10 8.44
C GLU A 66 0.70 11.49 7.15
N MET A 67 0.09 10.42 6.63
CA MET A 67 0.62 9.66 5.51
C MET A 67 0.83 10.51 4.25
N THR A 68 1.98 10.38 3.60
CA THR A 68 2.26 10.99 2.29
C THR A 68 2.81 9.92 1.34
N ALA A 69 2.87 10.24 0.04
CA ALA A 69 3.45 9.34 -0.96
C ALA A 69 4.94 9.00 -0.67
N SER A 70 5.71 9.95 -0.15
CA SER A 70 7.13 9.79 0.16
C SER A 70 7.38 8.99 1.43
N LEU A 71 6.43 8.96 2.37
CA LEU A 71 6.56 8.21 3.63
C LEU A 71 6.29 6.70 3.47
N LEU A 72 5.69 6.27 2.36
CA LEU A 72 5.46 4.85 2.08
C LEU A 72 6.79 4.10 1.92
N VAL A 73 6.85 2.89 2.46
CA VAL A 73 8.02 2.02 2.41
C VAL A 73 7.80 0.93 1.37
N LYS A 74 8.79 0.69 0.50
CA LYS A 74 8.78 -0.43 -0.43
C LYS A 74 9.43 -1.65 0.21
N VAL A 75 8.78 -2.79 0.11
CA VAL A 75 9.23 -4.08 0.66
C VAL A 75 9.20 -5.18 -0.39
N ASP A 76 9.99 -6.22 -0.20
CA ASP A 76 9.84 -7.49 -0.92
C ASP A 76 8.74 -8.38 -0.30
N VAL A 77 8.46 -9.53 -0.92
CA VAL A 77 7.47 -10.52 -0.45
C VAL A 77 7.78 -11.09 0.94
N GLU A 78 9.04 -11.05 1.38
CA GLU A 78 9.45 -11.48 2.72
C GLU A 78 9.31 -10.35 3.77
N GLY A 79 8.88 -9.15 3.34
CA GLY A 79 8.75 -7.97 4.19
C GLY A 79 10.08 -7.28 4.49
N ASN A 80 11.16 -7.58 3.78
CA ASN A 80 12.40 -6.82 3.88
C ASN A 80 12.24 -5.48 3.20
N THR A 81 12.69 -4.41 3.85
CA THR A 81 12.66 -3.06 3.27
C THR A 81 13.66 -2.94 2.13
N ILE A 82 13.15 -2.55 0.97
CA ILE A 82 13.90 -2.32 -0.27
C ILE A 82 14.22 -0.84 -0.44
N GLU A 83 13.26 0.04 -0.12
CA GLU A 83 13.42 1.48 -0.32
C GLU A 83 12.58 2.29 0.68
N VAL A 84 13.20 3.36 1.18
CA VAL A 84 12.56 4.43 1.95
C VAL A 84 12.92 5.74 1.25
N ILE A 85 11.91 6.52 0.86
CA ILE A 85 12.14 7.81 0.18
C ILE A 85 12.33 8.92 1.22
N ASP A 86 11.51 8.92 2.27
CA ASP A 86 11.54 9.92 3.34
C ASP A 86 11.25 9.29 4.71
N GLY A 87 11.81 9.91 5.76
CA GLY A 87 11.74 9.43 7.13
C GLY A 87 12.67 8.25 7.45
N GLU A 88 12.49 7.69 8.65
CA GLU A 88 13.29 6.57 9.18
C GLU A 88 12.46 5.28 9.31
N GLY A 89 11.32 5.21 8.63
CA GLY A 89 10.32 4.18 8.82
C GLY A 89 10.78 2.79 8.36
N LEU A 90 10.81 1.82 9.28
CA LEU A 90 10.92 0.40 8.96
C LEU A 90 9.55 -0.20 8.65
N ALA A 91 9.53 -1.13 7.71
CA ALA A 91 8.32 -1.89 7.43
C ALA A 91 7.95 -2.81 8.61
N PRO A 92 6.67 -2.88 9.01
CA PRO A 92 6.22 -3.82 10.01
C PRO A 92 6.22 -5.24 9.47
N LYS A 93 7.34 -5.96 9.62
CA LYS A 93 7.48 -7.35 9.15
C LYS A 93 6.35 -8.25 9.67
N THR A 94 6.00 -8.13 10.94
CA THR A 94 4.91 -8.90 11.55
C THR A 94 3.54 -8.54 10.99
N GLY A 95 3.31 -7.25 10.71
CA GLY A 95 2.09 -6.75 10.08
C GLY A 95 1.95 -7.15 8.61
N PHE A 96 3.08 -7.28 7.90
CA PHE A 96 3.10 -7.61 6.48
C PHE A 96 2.81 -9.10 6.20
N VAL A 97 3.06 -10.00 7.15
CA VAL A 97 2.93 -11.47 6.93
C VAL A 97 1.53 -11.89 6.42
N ILE A 98 0.48 -11.18 6.85
CA ILE A 98 -0.89 -11.46 6.40
C ILE A 98 -1.08 -11.01 4.94
N HIS A 99 -0.50 -9.86 4.58
CA HIS A 99 -0.58 -9.30 3.25
C HIS A 99 0.25 -10.08 2.24
N SER A 100 1.45 -10.53 2.62
CA SER A 100 2.30 -11.35 1.74
C SER A 100 1.62 -12.65 1.36
N GLY A 101 0.94 -13.33 2.28
CA GLY A 101 0.18 -14.55 1.97
C GLY A 101 -0.92 -14.33 0.92
N VAL A 102 -1.60 -13.18 0.95
CA VAL A 102 -2.57 -12.82 -0.10
C VAL A 102 -1.85 -12.56 -1.43
N PHE A 103 -0.75 -11.80 -1.40
CA PHE A 103 0.01 -11.49 -2.61
C PHE A 103 0.68 -12.73 -3.25
N GLU A 104 1.07 -13.72 -2.47
CA GLU A 104 1.59 -14.98 -2.99
C GLU A 104 0.49 -15.83 -3.61
N ALA A 105 -0.69 -15.88 -2.96
CA ALA A 105 -1.81 -16.67 -3.43
C ALA A 105 -2.56 -16.03 -4.62
N ARG A 106 -2.47 -14.71 -4.80
CA ARG A 106 -3.24 -13.94 -5.78
C ARG A 106 -2.35 -12.96 -6.53
N THR A 107 -2.12 -13.25 -7.81
CA THR A 107 -1.23 -12.48 -8.69
C THR A 107 -1.96 -11.38 -9.48
N ASP A 108 -3.29 -11.40 -9.48
CA ASP A 108 -4.15 -10.33 -9.98
C ASP A 108 -4.18 -9.12 -9.03
#